data_AF-A0AAD9V363-F1
#
_entry.id   AF-A0AAD9V363-F1
#
_cell.length_a   1.000
_cell.length_b   1.000
_cell.length_c   1.000
_cell.angle_alpha   90.00
_cell.angle_beta   90.00
_cell.angle_gamma   90.00
#
_symmetry.space_group_name_H-M   'P 1'
#
loop_
_entity.id
_entity.type
_entity.pdbx_description
1 polymer ?
#
loop_
_entity_poly.entity_id
_entity_poly.type
_entity_poly.pdbx_seq_one_letter_code
_entity_poly.pdbx_strand_id
1 'polypeptide(L)'
;MSNGFKALAYRGHLTHFVVPEISACQLKILKQFPSLFTGLGWLKTECHITLRTDAKPFCLYNPRKLPHPLLPKVKSQIETILEPGVISPVTAPTEWCAGIVPGLKPNGKV
;
A
#
# COMPACT_ATOMS: atom_id res chain seq x y z
N MET A 1 25.16 -33.89 33.30
CA MET A 1 26.08 -33.45 32.23
C MET A 1 25.52 -33.93 30.90
N SER A 2 25.41 -33.00 29.94
CA SER A 2 25.10 -33.16 28.51
C SER A 2 23.90 -34.06 28.12
N ASN A 3 22.75 -33.50 27.76
CA ASN A 3 22.43 -32.76 26.53
C ASN A 3 22.36 -33.64 25.27
N GLY A 4 21.19 -33.67 24.64
CA GLY A 4 21.05 -34.12 23.25
C GLY A 4 19.68 -34.66 22.85
N PHE A 5 18.57 -33.99 23.22
CA PHE A 5 17.27 -34.32 22.62
C PHE A 5 17.05 -33.53 21.32
N LYS A 6 16.60 -34.31 20.32
CA LYS A 6 16.46 -34.04 18.89
C LYS A 6 15.79 -32.70 18.56
N ALA A 7 16.30 -32.05 17.51
CA ALA A 7 15.60 -31.01 16.78
C ALA A 7 14.30 -31.57 16.18
N LEU A 8 13.16 -31.07 16.65
CA LEU A 8 11.88 -31.20 15.96
C LEU A 8 11.62 -29.89 15.23
N ALA A 9 11.61 -29.98 13.90
CA ALA A 9 11.20 -28.92 13.01
C ALA A 9 9.71 -28.62 13.24
N TYR A 10 9.41 -27.48 13.85
CA TYR A 10 8.08 -26.89 13.84
C TYR A 10 8.12 -25.62 13.00
N ARG A 11 8.10 -25.75 11.66
CA ARG A 11 7.61 -24.67 10.79
C ARG A 11 6.12 -24.86 10.61
N GLY A 12 5.40 -24.64 11.71
CA GLY A 12 3.97 -24.56 11.77
C GLY A 12 3.47 -23.32 11.05
N HIS A 13 2.51 -23.55 10.17
CA HIS A 13 1.66 -22.59 9.48
C HIS A 13 0.97 -21.68 10.50
N LEU A 14 1.36 -20.41 10.60
CA LEU A 14 0.66 -19.41 11.41
C LEU A 14 0.49 -18.13 10.61
N THR A 15 -0.68 -17.98 9.98
CA THR A 15 -1.32 -16.67 9.86
C THR A 15 -2.74 -16.82 10.41
N HIS A 16 -2.83 -17.08 11.72
CA HIS A 16 -3.95 -16.54 12.47
C HIS A 16 -3.91 -15.03 12.23
N PHE A 17 -4.86 -14.53 11.45
CA PHE A 17 -5.16 -13.11 11.38
C PHE A 17 -5.68 -12.74 12.77
N VAL A 18 -4.76 -12.39 13.68
CA VAL A 18 -5.12 -11.82 14.98
C VAL A 18 -5.68 -10.44 14.68
N VAL A 19 -7.00 -10.37 14.50
CA VAL A 19 -7.73 -9.14 14.83
C VAL A 19 -7.61 -9.05 16.34
N PRO A 20 -6.92 -8.04 16.91
CA PRO A 20 -6.80 -7.96 18.37
C PRO A 20 -8.20 -7.82 18.97
N GLU A 21 -8.46 -8.55 20.06
CA GLU A 21 -9.67 -8.36 20.87
C GLU A 21 -9.80 -6.89 21.23
N ILE A 22 -10.81 -6.23 20.65
CA ILE A 22 -11.10 -4.83 20.94
C ILE A 22 -11.63 -4.78 22.37
N SER A 23 -10.87 -4.19 23.29
CA SER A 23 -11.31 -4.02 24.67
C SER A 23 -12.59 -3.14 24.72
N ALA A 24 -13.42 -3.34 25.76
CA ALA A 24 -14.67 -2.60 25.91
C ALA A 24 -14.50 -1.07 25.93
N CYS A 25 -13.32 -0.58 26.31
CA CYS A 25 -13.00 0.85 26.31
C CYS A 25 -12.78 1.39 24.87
N GLN A 26 -12.19 0.58 23.98
CA GLN A 26 -11.97 0.94 22.58
C GLN A 26 -13.28 1.02 21.79
N LEU A 27 -14.27 0.17 22.11
CA LEU A 27 -15.60 0.22 21.50
C LEU A 27 -16.33 1.56 21.76
N LYS A 28 -16.05 2.25 22.87
CA LYS A 28 -16.65 3.55 23.16
C LYS A 28 -16.13 4.63 22.19
N ILE A 29 -14.83 4.64 21.93
CA ILE A 29 -14.18 5.61 21.03
C ILE A 29 -14.62 5.38 19.58
N LEU A 30 -14.65 4.12 19.13
CA LEU A 30 -15.10 3.77 17.78
C LEU A 30 -16.55 4.21 17.53
N LYS A 31 -17.42 4.06 18.54
CA LYS A 31 -18.81 4.54 18.47
C LYS A 31 -18.93 6.05 18.52
N GLN A 32 -18.03 6.74 19.23
CA GLN A 32 -18.05 8.19 19.38
C GLN A 32 -17.57 8.91 18.13
N PHE A 33 -16.59 8.35 17.41
CA PHE A 33 -15.98 8.98 16.24
C PHE A 33 -15.98 8.05 15.02
N PRO A 34 -17.16 7.58 14.55
CA PRO A 34 -17.22 6.61 13.47
C PRO A 34 -16.56 7.12 12.18
N SER A 35 -16.68 8.41 11.89
CA SER A 35 -16.11 9.05 10.70
C SER A 35 -14.58 9.03 10.65
N LEU A 36 -13.89 8.96 11.80
CA LEU A 36 -12.42 8.93 11.86
C LEU A 36 -11.85 7.54 11.49
N PHE A 37 -12.67 6.49 11.57
CA PHE A 37 -12.25 5.10 11.37
C PHE A 37 -12.88 4.47 10.13
N THR A 38 -13.50 5.27 9.26
CA THR A 38 -14.15 4.80 8.02
C THR A 38 -13.53 5.47 6.80
N GLY A 39 -13.13 4.66 5.81
CA GLY A 39 -12.67 5.15 4.51
C GLY A 39 -11.31 5.85 4.54
N LEU A 40 -11.02 6.58 3.46
CA LEU A 40 -9.81 7.38 3.32
C LEU A 40 -10.07 8.81 3.82
N GLY A 41 -9.16 9.35 4.62
CA GLY A 41 -9.20 10.75 5.06
C GLY A 41 -8.70 11.72 3.99
N TRP A 42 -9.10 12.99 4.11
CA TRP A 42 -8.68 14.08 3.24
C TRP A 42 -8.03 15.20 4.05
N LEU A 43 -6.84 15.63 3.64
CA LEU A 43 -6.22 16.84 4.18
C LEU A 43 -6.86 18.06 3.50
N LYS A 44 -7.37 19.00 4.29
CA LYS A 44 -8.01 20.22 3.78
C LYS A 44 -7.02 21.24 3.21
N THR A 45 -5.73 21.02 3.43
CA THR A 45 -4.64 21.91 3.03
C THR A 45 -3.89 21.32 1.86
N GLU A 46 -3.53 22.18 0.91
CA GLU A 46 -2.68 21.80 -0.21
C GLU A 46 -1.27 21.45 0.28
N CYS A 47 -0.67 20.44 -0.36
CA CYS A 47 0.72 20.06 -0.12
C CYS A 47 1.58 20.65 -1.24
N HIS A 48 2.55 21.49 -0.87
CA HIS A 48 3.52 22.03 -1.82
C HIS A 48 4.85 21.29 -1.71
N ILE A 49 5.28 20.65 -2.80
CA ILE A 49 6.55 19.92 -2.88
C ILE A 49 7.61 20.88 -3.42
N THR A 50 8.48 21.38 -2.55
CA THR A 50 9.61 22.24 -2.95
C THR A 50 10.76 21.40 -3.50
N LEU A 51 11.15 21.66 -4.74
CA LEU A 51 12.30 21.02 -5.36
C LEU A 51 13.61 21.67 -4.89
N ARG A 52 14.68 20.89 -4.85
CA ARG A 52 16.04 21.43 -4.70
C ARG A 52 16.39 22.29 -5.91
N THR A 53 17.27 23.27 -5.72
CA THR A 53 17.72 24.19 -6.79
C THR A 53 18.43 23.48 -7.94
N ASP A 54 19.02 22.31 -7.69
CA ASP A 54 19.73 21.48 -8.66
C ASP A 54 18.90 20.29 -9.17
N ALA A 55 17.60 20.22 -8.84
CA ALA A 55 16.74 19.13 -9.26
C ALA A 55 16.59 19.11 -10.79
N LYS A 56 16.88 17.96 -11.40
CA LYS A 56 16.69 17.72 -12.83
C LYS A 56 15.46 16.85 -13.05
N PRO A 57 14.59 17.18 -14.02
CA PRO A 57 13.46 16.33 -14.38
C PRO A 57 13.88 14.91 -14.74
N PHE A 58 13.05 13.94 -14.36
CA PHE A 58 13.23 12.54 -14.70
C PHE A 58 11.96 11.98 -15.31
N CYS A 59 12.06 11.55 -16.57
CA CYS A 59 10.95 10.98 -17.33
C CYS A 59 11.35 9.65 -17.97
N LEU A 60 10.56 8.61 -17.72
CA LEU A 60 10.63 7.37 -18.50
C LEU A 60 9.80 7.51 -19.77
N TYR A 61 10.45 7.43 -20.93
CA TYR A 61 9.80 7.43 -22.24
C TYR A 61 9.08 6.11 -22.57
N ASN A 62 9.45 5.03 -21.87
CA ASN A 62 8.91 3.69 -22.09
C ASN A 62 8.33 3.16 -20.76
N PRO A 63 7.11 2.61 -20.75
CA PRO A 63 6.56 1.97 -19.56
C PRO A 63 7.43 0.79 -19.09
N ARG A 64 7.53 0.59 -17.77
CA ARG A 64 8.17 -0.61 -17.24
C ARG A 64 7.36 -1.86 -17.57
N LYS A 65 8.04 -2.89 -18.09
CA LYS A 65 7.44 -4.21 -18.33
C LYS A 65 7.05 -4.84 -17.01
N LEU A 66 5.83 -5.34 -16.94
CA LEU A 66 5.31 -6.07 -15.79
C LEU A 66 5.11 -7.55 -16.16
N PRO A 67 5.36 -8.49 -15.24
CA PRO A 67 4.99 -9.89 -15.43
C PRO A 67 3.49 -10.00 -15.75
N HIS A 68 3.16 -10.81 -16.76
CA HIS A 68 1.79 -10.96 -17.24
C HIS A 68 0.76 -11.27 -16.11
N PRO A 69 1.06 -12.15 -15.12
CA PRO A 69 0.13 -12.40 -14.02
C PRO A 69 -0.12 -11.21 -13.08
N LEU A 70 0.75 -10.19 -13.08
CA LEU A 70 0.61 -9.00 -12.22
C LEU A 70 -0.19 -7.89 -12.88
N LEU A 71 -0.27 -7.85 -14.22
CA LEU A 71 -1.03 -6.85 -14.96
C LEU A 71 -2.47 -6.66 -14.45
N PRO A 72 -3.30 -7.72 -14.30
CA PRO A 72 -4.67 -7.53 -13.82
C PRO A 72 -4.73 -7.01 -12.38
N LYS A 73 -3.80 -7.44 -11.52
CA LYS A 73 -3.75 -6.99 -10.11
C LYS A 73 -3.38 -5.51 -10.00
N VAL A 74 -2.38 -5.09 -10.77
CA VAL A 74 -1.94 -3.68 -10.82
C VAL A 74 -3.05 -2.79 -11.35
N LYS A 75 -3.73 -3.20 -12.44
CA LYS A 75 -4.85 -2.46 -13.02
C LYS A 75 -5.98 -2.26 -12.02
N SER A 76 -6.39 -3.33 -11.33
CA SER A 76 -7.44 -3.28 -10.31
C SER A 76 -7.09 -2.34 -9.15
N GLN A 77 -5.83 -2.32 -8.70
CA GLN A 77 -5.40 -1.37 -7.65
C GLN A 77 -5.44 0.07 -8.14
N ILE A 78 -4.98 0.34 -9.36
CA ILE A 78 -5.05 1.68 -9.97
C ILE A 78 -6.50 2.14 -10.07
N GLU A 79 -7.41 1.28 -10.53
CA GLU A 79 -8.85 1.59 -10.59
C GLU A 79 -9.43 1.91 -9.21
N THR A 80 -9.06 1.13 -8.18
CA THR A 80 -9.50 1.33 -6.79
C THR A 80 -9.11 2.70 -6.21
N ILE A 81 -7.96 3.26 -6.62
CA ILE A 81 -7.51 4.60 -6.17
C ILE A 81 -7.93 5.73 -7.13
N LEU A 82 -8.25 5.38 -8.38
CA LEU A 82 -8.75 6.32 -9.38
C LEU A 82 -10.22 6.69 -9.13
N GLU A 83 -11.07 5.71 -8.82
CA GLU A 83 -12.51 5.91 -8.55
C GLU A 83 -12.82 6.98 -7.47
N PRO A 84 -12.19 6.93 -6.28
CA PRO A 84 -12.40 7.97 -5.25
C PRO A 84 -11.62 9.27 -5.53
N GLY A 85 -10.89 9.37 -6.65
CA GLY A 85 -10.15 10.57 -7.03
C GLY A 85 -8.85 10.80 -6.26
N VAL A 86 -8.23 9.75 -5.71
CA VAL A 86 -6.93 9.87 -5.03
C VAL A 86 -5.82 10.18 -6.04
N ILE A 87 -5.96 9.64 -7.26
CA ILE A 87 -5.11 9.97 -8.41
C ILE A 87 -5.99 10.40 -9.58
N SER A 88 -5.37 11.05 -10.57
CA SER A 88 -6.01 11.45 -11.81
C SER A 88 -5.13 11.10 -13.02
N PRO A 89 -5.73 10.83 -14.20
CA PRO A 89 -4.94 10.61 -15.40
C PRO A 89 -4.25 11.89 -15.84
N VAL A 90 -3.04 11.76 -16.36
CA VAL A 90 -2.29 12.85 -17.01
C VAL A 90 -2.30 12.58 -18.51
N THR A 91 -2.91 13.48 -19.28
CA THR A 91 -3.15 13.29 -20.73
C THR A 91 -2.13 14.01 -21.62
N ALA A 92 -1.34 14.92 -21.05
CA ALA A 92 -0.28 15.64 -21.74
C ALA A 92 1.11 15.12 -21.33
N PRO A 93 2.14 15.23 -22.19
CA PRO A 93 3.51 14.90 -21.81
C PRO A 93 4.00 15.73 -20.63
N THR A 94 4.71 15.09 -19.69
CA THR A 94 5.33 15.74 -18.54
C THR A 94 6.82 15.45 -18.49
N GLU A 95 7.59 16.38 -17.92
CA GLU A 95 9.03 16.17 -17.69
C GLU A 95 9.31 15.21 -16.53
N TRP A 96 8.27 14.87 -15.75
CA TRP A 96 8.33 13.98 -14.60
C TRP A 96 7.45 12.76 -14.83
N CYS A 97 8.08 11.60 -14.98
CA CYS A 97 7.38 10.32 -15.09
C CYS A 97 8.24 9.20 -14.47
N ALA A 98 7.82 8.70 -13.32
CA ALA A 98 8.45 7.56 -12.66
C ALA A 98 7.74 6.25 -13.01
N GLY A 99 8.51 5.18 -13.16
CA GLY A 99 7.94 3.86 -13.45
C GLY A 99 7.32 3.22 -12.22
N ILE A 100 6.18 2.57 -12.38
CA ILE A 100 5.57 1.75 -11.32
C ILE A 100 6.44 0.53 -10.95
N VAL A 101 6.41 0.13 -9.67
CA VAL A 101 6.98 -1.14 -9.17
C VAL A 101 5.89 -1.87 -8.37
N PRO A 102 5.33 -2.98 -8.87
CA PRO A 102 4.37 -3.75 -8.09
C PRO A 102 5.09 -4.51 -6.97
N GLY A 103 4.72 -4.23 -5.72
CA GLY A 103 5.13 -5.01 -4.56
C GLY A 103 4.02 -6.01 -4.19
N LEU A 104 4.35 -7.30 -4.12
CA LEU A 104 3.40 -8.31 -3.64
C LEU A 104 3.33 -8.28 -2.12
N LYS A 105 2.12 -8.12 -1.59
CA LYS A 105 1.83 -8.26 -0.17
C LYS A 105 1.60 -9.74 0.19
N PRO A 106 1.78 -10.15 1.46
CA PRO A 106 1.52 -11.54 1.88
C PRO A 106 0.11 -12.06 1.58
N ASN A 107 -0.87 -11.16 1.48
CA ASN A 107 -2.25 -11.48 1.09
C ASN A 107 -2.45 -11.69 -0.43
N GLY A 108 -1.38 -11.69 -1.22
CA GLY A 108 -1.41 -11.91 -2.66
C GLY A 108 -1.89 -10.71 -3.50
N LYS A 109 -2.21 -9.57 -2.86
CA LYS A 109 -2.54 -8.31 -3.54
C LYS A 109 -1.25 -7.54 -3.90
N VAL A 110 -1.40 -6.61 -4.85
CA VAL A 110 -0.42 -5.55 -5.12
C VAL A 110 -0.78 -4.32 -4.28
#